data_AF-A0A8J3K916-F1
#
_entry.id   AF-A0A8J3K916-F1
#
_cell.length_a   1.000
_cell.length_b   1.000
_cell.length_c   1.000
_cell.angle_alpha   90.00
_cell.angle_beta   90.00
_cell.angle_gamma   90.00
#
_symmetry.space_group_name_H-M   'P 1'
#
loop_
_entity.id
_entity.type
_entity.pdbx_description
1 polymer ?
#
loop_
_entity_poly.entity_id
_entity_poly.type
_entity_poly.pdbx_seq_one_letter_code
_entity_poly.pdbx_strand_id
1 'polypeptide(L)'
;MLSGRRTVALLLLVALAGGCTAAAPSPMPAPELRPSWRELTLPAPPGPAGRLVLRDATVCDGRWYVSGALADPAGVTRPVAWTSADGQTWRSLEFLGTSYYGERAVIYALGCRGDRIAMLGARSGGAHGNPRVTQWYGGPDGPLHEVIAGFQLYGGPDAVNTARLAGGPRGWAIAGNRLAGAAVWLSPDATGFAIREGLPELAGDARGETMAYDVLPVPDGWLMVGALSPADRIDRDAMAWTSPDGERWTRLPAPASPAYEQFDRVAVVAGTPHAVGLRGDRFGAWRLADGGWADAGAFGSTRPGPVAWVAGVAVADAGLLAAVSDGEMYRLWLMSPDQGWVSVATPAPLRAAGVSAAGVAGAGGRVLVIADDGSGAHVWITDLPAKHG
;
A
#
# COMPACT_ATOMS: atom_id res chain seq x y z
N MET A 1 -38.56 49.76 -51.80
CA MET A 1 -37.49 50.65 -51.29
C MET A 1 -37.19 50.27 -49.85
N LEU A 2 -35.92 49.92 -49.59
CA LEU A 2 -35.16 49.97 -48.33
C LEU A 2 -35.93 49.96 -46.99
N SER A 3 -36.23 48.79 -46.41
CA SER A 3 -36.49 48.70 -44.96
C SER A 3 -36.44 47.26 -44.42
N GLY A 4 -35.23 46.71 -44.20
CA GLY A 4 -35.16 45.38 -43.55
C GLY A 4 -33.77 44.81 -43.30
N ARG A 5 -32.73 45.33 -43.98
CA ARG A 5 -31.36 44.79 -43.84
C ARG A 5 -30.48 45.50 -42.80
N ARG A 6 -30.89 46.64 -42.24
CA ARG A 6 -30.08 47.40 -41.26
C ARG A 6 -30.29 46.96 -39.81
N THR A 7 -31.44 46.40 -39.46
CA THR A 7 -31.77 46.06 -38.07
C THR A 7 -31.13 44.74 -37.60
N VAL A 8 -30.92 43.79 -38.51
CA VAL A 8 -30.31 42.48 -38.18
C VAL A 8 -28.79 42.60 -37.92
N ALA A 9 -28.10 43.51 -38.62
CA ALA A 9 -26.67 43.71 -38.44
C ALA A 9 -26.32 44.35 -37.08
N LEU A 10 -27.20 45.19 -36.52
CA LEU A 10 -26.95 45.85 -35.24
C LEU A 10 -27.14 44.92 -34.03
N LEU A 11 -28.07 43.96 -34.09
CA LEU A 11 -28.29 42.97 -33.04
C LEU A 11 -27.17 41.92 -32.95
N LEU A 12 -26.55 41.55 -34.08
CA LEU A 12 -25.40 40.65 -34.09
C LEU A 12 -24.12 41.29 -33.54
N LEU A 13 -23.96 42.61 -33.68
CA LEU A 13 -22.81 43.35 -33.16
C LEU A 13 -22.88 43.58 -31.65
N VAL A 14 -24.07 43.73 -31.06
CA VAL A 14 -24.24 43.84 -29.60
C VAL A 14 -24.05 42.49 -28.91
N ALA A 15 -24.40 41.37 -29.56
CA ALA A 15 -24.17 40.02 -29.03
C ALA A 15 -22.68 39.61 -29.00
N LEU A 16 -21.83 40.22 -29.84
CA LEU A 16 -20.39 39.94 -29.89
C LEU A 16 -19.57 40.78 -28.88
N ALA A 17 -20.15 41.83 -28.29
CA ALA A 17 -19.46 42.70 -27.32
C ALA A 17 -19.63 42.23 -25.85
N GLY A 18 -20.53 41.27 -25.57
CA GLY A 18 -20.78 40.76 -24.21
C GLY A 18 -19.98 39.52 -23.81
N GLY A 19 -19.13 38.99 -24.69
CA GLY A 19 -18.46 37.69 -24.53
C GLY A 19 -17.07 37.71 -23.91
N CYS A 20 -16.56 38.86 -23.46
CA CYS A 20 -15.30 38.92 -22.71
C CYS A 20 -15.56 38.67 -21.22
N THR A 21 -16.00 37.46 -20.86
CA THR A 21 -15.77 36.99 -19.50
C THR A 21 -14.26 36.83 -19.35
N ALA A 22 -13.64 37.65 -18.52
CA ALA A 22 -12.24 37.52 -18.15
C ALA A 22 -11.96 36.04 -17.86
N ALA A 23 -11.02 35.44 -18.59
CA ALA A 23 -10.60 34.07 -18.36
C ALA A 23 -10.32 33.93 -16.86
N ALA A 24 -11.01 33.01 -16.19
CA ALA A 24 -10.74 32.72 -14.79
C ALA A 24 -9.22 32.49 -14.67
N PRO A 25 -8.53 33.18 -13.75
CA PRO A 25 -7.09 33.01 -13.59
C PRO A 25 -6.80 31.52 -13.46
N SER A 26 -5.87 31.01 -14.29
CA SER A 26 -5.47 29.61 -14.25
C SER A 26 -5.17 29.23 -12.81
N PRO A 27 -5.76 28.16 -12.26
CA PRO A 27 -5.51 27.76 -10.88
C PRO A 27 -4.00 27.62 -10.72
N MET A 28 -3.45 28.30 -9.70
CA MET A 28 -2.03 28.17 -9.38
C MET A 28 -1.72 26.68 -9.22
N PRO A 29 -0.57 26.19 -9.76
CA PRO A 29 -0.18 24.82 -9.55
C PRO A 29 -0.16 24.53 -8.06
N ALA A 30 -0.76 23.40 -7.66
CA ALA A 30 -0.70 22.97 -6.29
C ALA A 30 0.77 22.91 -5.84
N PRO A 31 1.08 23.34 -4.60
CA PRO A 31 2.44 23.27 -4.08
C PRO A 31 2.96 21.83 -4.17
N GLU A 32 4.17 21.68 -4.72
CA GLU A 32 4.86 20.40 -4.88
C GLU A 32 6.19 20.45 -4.13
N LEU A 33 6.39 19.50 -3.23
CA LEU A 33 7.66 19.30 -2.54
C LEU A 33 8.63 18.60 -3.49
N ARG A 34 9.84 19.15 -3.63
CA ARG A 34 10.89 18.65 -4.53
C ARG A 34 12.13 18.26 -3.73
N PRO A 35 12.11 17.12 -3.04
CA PRO A 35 13.27 16.69 -2.25
C PRO A 35 14.41 16.23 -3.17
N SER A 36 15.64 16.30 -2.65
CA SER A 36 16.83 15.84 -3.37
C SER A 36 16.96 14.33 -3.21
N TRP A 37 16.37 13.58 -4.14
CA TRP A 37 16.49 12.12 -4.16
C TRP A 37 17.91 11.69 -4.53
N ARG A 38 18.43 10.71 -3.79
CA ARG A 38 19.65 9.98 -4.14
C ARG A 38 19.32 8.53 -4.41
N GLU A 39 19.70 8.05 -5.58
CA GLU A 39 19.62 6.64 -5.91
C GLU A 39 20.64 5.84 -5.11
N LEU A 40 20.22 4.66 -4.66
CA LEU A 40 21.04 3.71 -3.91
C LEU A 40 21.29 2.47 -4.76
N THR A 41 22.49 1.92 -4.66
CA THR A 41 22.83 0.62 -5.23
C THR A 41 22.79 -0.43 -4.13
N LEU A 42 21.90 -1.41 -4.27
CA LEU A 42 21.88 -2.58 -3.39
C LEU A 42 23.04 -3.52 -3.79
N PRO A 43 23.80 -4.08 -2.82
CA PRO A 43 24.86 -5.03 -3.14
C PRO A 43 24.27 -6.29 -3.77
N ALA A 44 25.01 -6.88 -4.70
CA ALA A 44 24.62 -8.14 -5.33
C ALA A 44 24.47 -9.23 -4.25
N PRO A 45 23.31 -9.89 -4.14
CA PRO A 45 23.16 -11.00 -3.23
C PRO A 45 23.92 -12.24 -3.77
N PRO A 46 24.25 -13.22 -2.91
CA PRO A 46 24.92 -14.44 -3.36
C PRO A 46 24.18 -15.18 -4.49
N GLY A 47 24.96 -15.91 -5.30
CA GLY A 47 24.45 -16.75 -6.38
C GLY A 47 24.41 -16.07 -7.76
N PRO A 48 23.76 -16.69 -8.76
CA PRO A 48 23.77 -16.22 -10.15
C PRO A 48 23.15 -14.83 -10.32
N ALA A 49 23.66 -14.00 -11.23
CA ALA A 49 23.03 -12.70 -11.51
C ALA A 49 21.58 -12.86 -12.03
N GLY A 50 20.77 -11.81 -11.86
CA GLY A 50 19.39 -11.76 -12.37
C GLY A 50 18.84 -10.34 -12.35
N ARG A 51 17.69 -10.13 -13.00
CA ARG A 51 16.95 -8.86 -12.92
C ARG A 51 16.36 -8.72 -11.53
N LEU A 52 16.60 -7.57 -10.90
CA LEU A 52 15.99 -7.24 -9.63
C LEU A 52 14.49 -6.98 -9.78
N VAL A 53 13.70 -7.54 -8.87
CA VAL A 53 12.24 -7.35 -8.76
C VAL A 53 11.97 -6.92 -7.33
N LEU A 54 11.72 -5.63 -7.09
CA LEU A 54 11.42 -5.10 -5.75
C LEU A 54 9.92 -5.04 -5.51
N ARG A 55 9.50 -5.28 -4.27
CA ARG A 55 8.07 -5.31 -3.91
C ARG A 55 7.72 -4.61 -2.63
N ASP A 56 8.60 -4.64 -1.63
CA ASP A 56 8.28 -4.04 -0.34
C ASP A 56 9.50 -3.47 0.37
N ALA A 57 9.24 -2.50 1.24
CA ALA A 57 10.23 -1.90 2.11
C ALA A 57 9.58 -1.53 3.45
N THR A 58 10.33 -1.64 4.54
CA THR A 58 9.86 -1.25 5.87
C THR A 58 11.01 -0.84 6.78
N VAL A 59 10.68 -0.26 7.93
CA VAL A 59 11.63 -0.01 9.02
C VAL A 59 11.16 -0.73 10.28
N CYS A 60 12.00 -1.60 10.84
CA CYS A 60 11.76 -2.28 12.11
C CYS A 60 12.82 -1.85 13.11
N ASP A 61 12.39 -1.25 14.22
CA ASP A 61 13.29 -0.79 15.31
C ASP A 61 14.49 0.04 14.79
N GLY A 62 14.20 1.00 13.91
CA GLY A 62 15.20 1.88 13.27
C GLY A 62 16.02 1.23 12.15
N ARG A 63 15.87 -0.07 11.91
CA ARG A 63 16.57 -0.81 10.85
C ARG A 63 15.72 -0.91 9.59
N TRP A 64 16.33 -0.59 8.46
CA TRP A 64 15.68 -0.58 7.15
C TRP A 64 15.72 -1.96 6.51
N TYR A 65 14.65 -2.31 5.80
CA TYR A 65 14.55 -3.53 5.01
C TYR A 65 13.95 -3.24 3.64
N VAL A 66 14.47 -3.94 2.62
CA VAL A 66 13.94 -3.96 1.26
C VAL A 66 13.87 -5.41 0.82
N SER A 67 12.78 -5.84 0.18
CA SER A 67 12.59 -7.23 -0.26
C SER A 67 12.02 -7.36 -1.66
N GLY A 68 12.23 -8.55 -2.22
CA GLY A 68 11.71 -8.90 -3.53
C GLY A 68 12.23 -10.25 -4.04
N ALA A 69 12.65 -10.28 -5.30
CA ALA A 69 13.28 -11.43 -5.95
C ALA A 69 14.38 -11.00 -6.93
N LEU A 70 15.24 -11.95 -7.28
CA LEU A 70 15.99 -11.93 -8.54
C LEU A 70 15.31 -12.85 -9.55
N ALA A 71 15.06 -12.37 -10.76
CA ALA A 71 14.56 -13.14 -11.89
C ALA A 71 15.68 -13.43 -12.89
N ASP A 72 15.87 -14.70 -13.24
CA ASP A 72 16.79 -15.08 -14.32
C ASP A 72 16.19 -14.77 -15.72
N PRO A 73 16.94 -14.95 -16.82
CA PRO A 73 16.43 -14.73 -18.17
C PRO A 73 15.22 -15.60 -18.56
N ALA A 74 15.02 -16.75 -17.88
CA ALA A 74 13.87 -17.62 -18.08
C ALA A 74 12.66 -17.24 -17.21
N GLY A 75 12.77 -16.19 -16.39
CA GLY A 75 11.72 -15.74 -15.46
C GLY A 75 11.58 -16.61 -14.22
N VAL A 76 12.55 -17.50 -13.94
CA VAL A 76 12.63 -18.19 -12.65
C VAL A 76 13.13 -17.19 -11.62
N THR A 77 12.37 -17.05 -10.54
CA THR A 77 12.68 -16.13 -9.45
C THR A 77 13.40 -16.84 -8.32
N ARG A 78 14.10 -16.09 -7.47
CA ARG A 78 14.51 -16.51 -6.13
C ARG A 78 14.40 -15.34 -5.15
N PRO A 79 14.05 -15.58 -3.88
CA PRO A 79 13.80 -14.51 -2.92
C PRO A 79 15.11 -13.80 -2.55
N VAL A 80 15.00 -12.50 -2.30
CA VAL A 80 16.10 -11.65 -1.84
C VAL A 80 15.56 -10.58 -0.89
N ALA A 81 16.39 -10.21 0.07
CA ALA A 81 16.13 -9.12 0.99
C ALA A 81 17.46 -8.46 1.37
N TRP A 82 17.40 -7.19 1.69
CA TRP A 82 18.53 -6.41 2.19
C TRP A 82 18.14 -5.74 3.49
N THR A 83 19.14 -5.47 4.32
CA THR A 83 18.99 -4.68 5.54
C THR A 83 20.05 -3.60 5.64
N SER A 84 19.71 -2.53 6.33
CA SER A 84 20.61 -1.42 6.61
C SER A 84 20.29 -0.79 7.97
N ALA A 85 21.32 -0.50 8.77
CA ALA A 85 21.15 0.20 10.05
C ALA A 85 20.99 1.72 9.89
N ASP A 86 21.44 2.28 8.76
CA ASP A 86 21.50 3.72 8.50
C ASP A 86 20.70 4.13 7.25
N GLY A 87 20.16 3.16 6.50
CA GLY A 87 19.51 3.36 5.20
C GLY A 87 20.51 3.65 4.06
N GLN A 88 21.82 3.57 4.31
CA GLN A 88 22.88 3.94 3.38
C GLN A 88 23.78 2.75 3.04
N THR A 89 24.21 2.03 4.06
CA THR A 89 25.07 0.88 3.95
C THR A 89 24.21 -0.37 4.02
N TRP A 90 24.08 -1.06 2.89
CA TRP A 90 23.20 -2.22 2.75
C TRP A 90 24.00 -3.51 2.71
N ARG A 91 23.41 -4.59 3.23
CA ARG A 91 23.86 -5.97 2.99
C ARG A 91 22.68 -6.87 2.68
N SER A 92 22.91 -7.92 1.91
CA SER A 92 21.91 -8.94 1.63
C SER A 92 21.72 -9.86 2.85
N LEU A 93 20.50 -10.38 2.97
CA LEU A 93 20.12 -11.42 3.94
C LEU A 93 20.10 -12.78 3.24
N GLU A 94 20.55 -13.81 3.93
CA GLU A 94 20.49 -15.19 3.46
C GLU A 94 19.09 -15.79 3.65
N PHE A 95 18.61 -16.53 2.65
CA PHE A 95 17.35 -17.28 2.72
C PHE A 95 17.66 -18.78 2.85
N LEU A 96 17.17 -19.39 3.93
CA LEU A 96 17.25 -20.83 4.18
C LEU A 96 15.91 -21.47 3.86
N GLY A 97 15.64 -21.59 2.56
CA GLY A 97 14.47 -22.27 2.01
C GLY A 97 14.78 -23.71 1.63
N THR A 98 13.77 -24.57 1.70
CA THR A 98 13.88 -25.99 1.30
C THR A 98 12.76 -26.44 0.38
N SER A 99 11.65 -25.68 0.30
CA SER A 99 10.55 -26.03 -0.58
C SER A 99 10.76 -25.50 -2.00
N TYR A 100 10.20 -26.21 -2.98
CA TYR A 100 10.22 -25.79 -4.39
C TYR A 100 9.73 -24.35 -4.59
N TYR A 101 8.66 -23.96 -3.89
CA TYR A 101 8.08 -22.63 -4.00
C TYR A 101 8.84 -21.59 -3.18
N GLY A 102 9.38 -21.98 -2.01
CA GLY A 102 10.21 -21.13 -1.17
C GLY A 102 11.43 -20.60 -1.91
N GLU A 103 12.20 -21.50 -2.51
CA GLU A 103 13.37 -21.14 -3.33
C GLU A 103 13.05 -20.21 -4.50
N ARG A 104 11.76 -20.12 -4.90
CA ARG A 104 11.29 -19.39 -6.07
C ARG A 104 10.37 -18.21 -5.74
N ALA A 105 10.17 -17.90 -4.46
CA ALA A 105 9.22 -16.90 -4.06
C ALA A 105 9.67 -15.49 -4.47
N VAL A 106 8.70 -14.66 -4.84
CA VAL A 106 8.84 -13.20 -4.83
C VAL A 106 8.31 -12.71 -3.50
N ILE A 107 9.17 -12.13 -2.66
CA ILE A 107 8.77 -11.59 -1.35
C ILE A 107 8.01 -10.29 -1.59
N TYR A 108 6.74 -10.23 -1.20
CA TYR A 108 5.83 -9.12 -1.52
C TYR A 108 5.31 -8.36 -0.30
N ALA A 109 5.49 -8.88 0.91
CA ALA A 109 5.11 -8.18 2.13
C ALA A 109 6.10 -8.48 3.27
N LEU A 110 6.45 -7.44 4.03
CA LEU A 110 7.27 -7.44 5.23
C LEU A 110 6.45 -6.95 6.41
N GLY A 111 6.67 -7.54 7.59
CA GLY A 111 6.12 -7.05 8.85
C GLY A 111 7.18 -7.04 9.95
N CYS A 112 7.04 -6.12 10.89
CA CYS A 112 7.97 -5.94 12.01
C CYS A 112 7.36 -6.39 13.34
N ARG A 113 8.19 -6.89 14.26
CA ARG A 113 7.89 -6.98 15.69
C ARG A 113 9.17 -6.73 16.48
N GLY A 114 9.37 -5.47 16.91
CA GLY A 114 10.68 -5.04 17.42
C GLY A 114 11.73 -5.17 16.32
N ASP A 115 12.85 -5.83 16.62
CA ASP A 115 13.95 -6.09 15.69
C ASP A 115 13.72 -7.30 14.77
N ARG A 116 12.69 -8.11 15.04
CA ARG A 116 12.34 -9.28 14.25
C ARG A 116 11.46 -8.93 13.07
N ILE A 117 11.62 -9.69 12.00
CA ILE A 117 10.84 -9.56 10.77
C ILE A 117 10.20 -10.89 10.38
N ALA A 118 9.02 -10.77 9.80
CA ALA A 118 8.36 -11.85 9.08
C ALA A 118 8.06 -11.36 7.66
N MET A 119 8.01 -12.30 6.70
CA MET A 119 7.75 -11.97 5.31
C MET A 119 6.78 -12.95 4.68
N LEU A 120 6.02 -12.45 3.70
CA LEU A 120 5.24 -13.26 2.79
C LEU A 120 5.85 -13.17 1.40
N GLY A 121 6.01 -14.33 0.78
CA GLY A 121 6.38 -14.45 -0.62
C GLY A 121 5.40 -15.33 -1.38
N ALA A 122 5.39 -15.24 -2.70
CA ALA A 122 4.59 -16.15 -3.50
C ALA A 122 5.28 -16.51 -4.83
N ARG A 123 4.91 -17.68 -5.34
CA ARG A 123 5.21 -18.08 -6.73
C ARG A 123 3.96 -18.70 -7.33
N SER A 124 3.50 -18.16 -8.47
CA SER A 124 2.46 -18.79 -9.27
C SER A 124 2.96 -20.12 -9.84
N GLY A 125 2.14 -21.17 -9.75
CA GLY A 125 2.51 -22.48 -10.27
C GLY A 125 1.48 -23.58 -10.03
N GLY A 126 1.82 -24.80 -10.48
CA GLY A 126 0.90 -25.94 -10.51
C GLY A 126 -0.11 -25.87 -11.66
N ALA A 127 -1.00 -26.87 -11.75
CA ALA A 127 -1.93 -27.04 -12.87
C ALA A 127 -2.92 -25.88 -13.10
N HIS A 128 -3.15 -25.05 -12.07
CA HIS A 128 -4.14 -23.95 -12.12
C HIS A 128 -3.51 -22.55 -12.04
N GLY A 129 -2.17 -22.44 -11.95
CA GLY A 129 -1.47 -21.15 -11.92
C GLY A 129 -1.65 -20.32 -10.64
N ASN A 130 -2.43 -20.79 -9.65
CA ASN A 130 -2.66 -20.08 -8.39
C ASN A 130 -1.34 -19.81 -7.64
N PRO A 131 -1.21 -18.65 -6.97
CA PRO A 131 -0.04 -18.33 -6.17
C PRO A 131 0.12 -19.32 -5.01
N ARG A 132 1.35 -19.81 -4.82
CA ARG A 132 1.74 -20.55 -3.63
C ARG A 132 2.44 -19.60 -2.67
N VAL A 133 1.72 -19.26 -1.60
CA VAL A 133 2.24 -18.39 -0.55
C VAL A 133 3.27 -19.16 0.27
N THR A 134 4.37 -18.49 0.57
CA THR A 134 5.51 -18.93 1.37
C THR A 134 5.70 -17.91 2.48
N GLN A 135 6.21 -18.36 3.61
CA GLN A 135 6.41 -17.54 4.78
C GLN A 135 7.86 -17.64 5.22
N TRP A 136 8.38 -16.51 5.70
CA TRP A 136 9.75 -16.39 6.17
C TRP A 136 9.79 -15.65 7.50
N TYR A 137 10.74 -15.99 8.35
CA TYR A 137 10.99 -15.26 9.59
C TYR A 137 12.47 -15.16 9.88
N GLY A 138 12.88 -14.11 10.60
CA GLY A 138 14.24 -13.97 11.08
C GLY A 138 14.47 -12.73 11.92
N GLY A 139 15.70 -12.60 12.40
CA GLY A 139 16.19 -11.43 13.13
C GLY A 139 16.88 -10.41 12.23
N PRO A 140 17.42 -9.33 12.82
CA PRO A 140 18.01 -8.22 12.09
C PRO A 140 19.24 -8.59 11.26
N ASP A 141 19.96 -9.64 11.67
CA ASP A 141 21.20 -10.06 11.00
C ASP A 141 21.09 -11.31 10.12
N GLY A 142 19.92 -11.95 10.11
CA GLY A 142 19.68 -13.20 9.40
C GLY A 142 20.16 -14.44 10.18
N PRO A 143 20.10 -15.63 9.56
CA PRO A 143 19.43 -15.92 8.29
C PRO A 143 17.89 -15.84 8.37
N LEU A 144 17.23 -15.80 7.21
CA LEU A 144 15.77 -15.86 7.08
C LEU A 144 15.33 -17.30 6.81
N HIS A 145 14.51 -17.84 7.69
CA HIS A 145 14.08 -19.24 7.64
C HIS A 145 12.71 -19.37 6.99
N GLU A 146 12.58 -20.31 6.06
CA GLU A 146 11.27 -20.68 5.52
C GLU A 146 10.44 -21.35 6.61
N VAL A 147 9.16 -20.95 6.70
CA VAL A 147 8.15 -21.64 7.50
C VAL A 147 7.33 -22.52 6.57
N ILE A 148 7.49 -23.83 6.72
CA ILE A 148 6.73 -24.81 5.95
C ILE A 148 5.28 -24.84 6.44
N ALA A 149 4.36 -24.46 5.57
CA ALA A 149 2.94 -24.48 5.82
C ALA A 149 2.25 -25.57 4.99
N GLY A 150 1.19 -26.16 5.56
CA GLY A 150 0.26 -26.99 4.80
C GLY A 150 -0.44 -26.17 3.71
N PHE A 151 -0.74 -26.82 2.58
CA PHE A 151 -1.35 -26.16 1.42
C PHE A 151 -2.61 -25.35 1.74
N GLN A 152 -3.50 -25.91 2.57
CA GLN A 152 -4.78 -25.32 2.92
C GLN A 152 -4.66 -24.07 3.80
N LEU A 153 -3.49 -23.79 4.37
CA LEU A 153 -3.30 -22.61 5.20
C LEU A 153 -3.51 -21.32 4.40
N TYR A 154 -2.93 -21.25 3.21
CA TYR A 154 -3.03 -20.08 2.32
C TYR A 154 -3.74 -20.39 0.99
N GLY A 155 -3.83 -21.69 0.64
CA GLY A 155 -4.52 -22.20 -0.54
C GLY A 155 -5.80 -22.95 -0.17
N GLY A 156 -6.22 -23.86 -1.04
CA GLY A 156 -7.49 -24.59 -0.88
C GLY A 156 -8.63 -24.01 -1.72
N PRO A 157 -9.81 -24.65 -1.69
CA PRO A 157 -10.98 -24.23 -2.46
C PRO A 157 -11.49 -22.84 -2.07
N ASP A 158 -11.30 -22.43 -0.81
CA ASP A 158 -11.80 -21.15 -0.31
C ASP A 158 -10.74 -20.03 -0.36
N ALA A 159 -9.58 -20.28 -0.99
CA ALA A 159 -8.51 -19.30 -1.04
C ALA A 159 -8.81 -18.14 -1.99
N VAL A 160 -8.66 -16.91 -1.49
CA VAL A 160 -8.72 -15.70 -2.31
C VAL A 160 -7.34 -15.05 -2.36
N ASN A 161 -6.86 -14.50 -1.24
CA ASN A 161 -5.49 -13.97 -1.15
C ASN A 161 -5.00 -13.80 0.31
N THR A 162 -3.70 -13.62 0.44
CA THR A 162 -3.04 -13.05 1.62
C THR A 162 -2.46 -11.70 1.22
N ALA A 163 -2.66 -10.66 2.03
CA ALA A 163 -2.37 -9.29 1.64
C ALA A 163 -1.13 -8.71 2.35
N ARG A 164 -1.23 -8.44 3.65
CA ARG A 164 -0.17 -7.80 4.44
C ARG A 164 -0.07 -8.44 5.81
N LEU A 165 1.08 -8.27 6.45
CA LEU A 165 1.34 -8.79 7.79
C LEU A 165 1.97 -7.74 8.68
N ALA A 166 1.66 -7.82 9.97
CA ALA A 166 2.26 -6.99 10.99
C ALA A 166 2.46 -7.77 12.28
N GLY A 167 3.44 -7.36 13.07
CA GLY A 167 3.74 -7.93 14.38
C GLY A 167 3.61 -6.89 15.49
N GLY A 168 3.11 -7.32 16.64
CA GLY A 168 2.88 -6.46 17.80
C GLY A 168 3.04 -7.22 19.11
N PRO A 169 2.65 -6.60 20.24
CA PRO A 169 2.78 -7.22 21.56
C PRO A 169 2.12 -8.60 21.64
N ARG A 170 1.00 -8.79 20.93
CA ARG A 170 0.19 -10.02 20.91
C ARG A 170 0.62 -11.09 19.90
N GLY A 171 1.74 -10.89 19.20
CA GLY A 171 2.20 -11.83 18.17
C GLY A 171 2.20 -11.20 16.79
N TRP A 172 1.68 -11.92 15.81
CA TRP A 172 1.66 -11.57 14.40
C TRP A 172 0.28 -11.82 13.82
N ALA A 173 -0.12 -10.94 12.92
CA ALA A 173 -1.35 -11.07 12.14
C ALA A 173 -1.05 -10.90 10.66
N ILE A 174 -1.73 -11.68 9.82
CA ILE A 174 -1.80 -11.48 8.37
C ILE A 174 -3.25 -11.12 8.04
N ALA A 175 -3.46 -10.01 7.33
CA ALA A 175 -4.74 -9.70 6.69
C ALA A 175 -4.83 -10.40 5.33
N GLY A 176 -6.04 -10.83 4.96
CA GLY A 176 -6.33 -11.38 3.65
C GLY A 176 -7.77 -11.81 3.55
N ASN A 177 -8.07 -12.64 2.55
CA ASN A 177 -9.44 -12.97 2.19
C ASN A 177 -9.60 -14.46 1.90
N ARG A 178 -10.80 -14.93 2.21
CA ARG A 178 -11.31 -16.27 1.91
C ARG A 178 -12.66 -16.14 1.24
N LEU A 179 -13.20 -17.24 0.73
CA LEU A 179 -14.49 -17.22 0.04
C LEU A 179 -15.61 -16.62 0.92
N ALA A 180 -15.55 -16.85 2.23
CA ALA A 180 -16.51 -16.31 3.18
C ALA A 180 -16.37 -14.80 3.47
N GLY A 181 -15.29 -14.14 3.01
CA GLY A 181 -15.02 -12.72 3.28
C GLY A 181 -13.62 -12.46 3.83
N ALA A 182 -13.49 -11.41 4.66
CA ALA A 182 -12.22 -11.07 5.27
C ALA A 182 -11.77 -12.19 6.24
N ALA A 183 -10.47 -12.41 6.31
CA ALA A 183 -9.87 -13.42 7.16
C ALA A 183 -8.57 -12.89 7.77
N VAL A 184 -8.19 -13.50 8.90
CA VAL A 184 -6.94 -13.20 9.57
C VAL A 184 -6.18 -14.50 9.83
N TRP A 185 -4.87 -14.47 9.71
CA TRP A 185 -4.01 -15.54 10.20
C TRP A 185 -3.23 -15.02 11.39
N LEU A 186 -3.23 -15.78 12.48
CA LEU A 186 -2.57 -15.39 13.73
C LEU A 186 -1.40 -16.31 14.04
N SER A 187 -0.33 -15.73 14.58
CA SER A 187 0.82 -16.48 15.09
C SER A 187 1.40 -15.80 16.32
N PRO A 188 1.76 -16.54 17.38
CA PRO A 188 2.45 -15.94 18.52
C PRO A 188 3.89 -15.49 18.19
N ASP A 189 4.54 -16.08 17.19
CA ASP A 189 5.97 -15.93 16.94
C ASP A 189 6.42 -15.89 15.47
N ALA A 190 5.48 -16.00 14.52
CA ALA A 190 5.73 -16.09 13.07
C ALA A 190 6.47 -17.35 12.62
N THR A 191 6.51 -18.40 13.43
CA THR A 191 7.03 -19.73 13.03
C THR A 191 5.92 -20.71 12.61
N GLY A 192 4.66 -20.29 12.75
CA GLY A 192 3.49 -21.01 12.28
C GLY A 192 2.23 -20.18 12.48
N PHE A 193 1.38 -20.12 11.46
CA PHE A 193 0.13 -19.37 11.51
C PHE A 193 -1.07 -20.30 11.56
N ALA A 194 -2.13 -19.85 12.21
CA ALA A 194 -3.44 -20.47 12.16
C ALA A 194 -4.44 -19.51 11.52
N ILE A 195 -5.17 -19.98 10.51
CA ILE A 195 -6.21 -19.20 9.85
C ILE A 195 -7.43 -19.07 10.76
N ARG A 196 -8.06 -17.90 10.71
CA ARG A 196 -9.39 -17.60 11.25
C ARG A 196 -10.23 -17.01 10.12
N GLU A 197 -11.17 -17.81 9.65
CA GLU A 197 -12.08 -17.48 8.56
C GLU A 197 -13.52 -17.78 8.97
N GLY A 198 -14.48 -17.14 8.31
CA GLY A 198 -15.90 -17.30 8.65
C GLY A 198 -16.29 -16.73 10.03
N LEU A 199 -15.42 -15.92 10.64
CA LEU A 199 -15.71 -15.29 11.92
C LEU A 199 -16.84 -14.26 11.77
N PRO A 200 -17.72 -14.11 12.78
CA PRO A 200 -18.66 -12.99 12.84
C PRO A 200 -17.94 -11.66 12.67
N GLU A 201 -18.63 -10.69 12.06
CA GLU A 201 -18.12 -9.36 11.65
C GLU A 201 -17.05 -9.36 10.55
N LEU A 202 -16.18 -10.38 10.45
CA LEU A 202 -15.21 -10.51 9.35
C LEU A 202 -15.80 -11.16 8.10
N ALA A 203 -16.70 -12.14 8.26
CA ALA A 203 -17.36 -12.76 7.12
C ALA A 203 -18.36 -11.78 6.47
N GLY A 204 -18.61 -12.01 5.19
CA GLY A 204 -19.73 -11.39 4.48
C GLY A 204 -21.06 -11.83 5.09
N ASP A 205 -22.03 -10.94 5.08
CA ASP A 205 -23.36 -11.18 5.63
C ASP A 205 -24.42 -10.36 4.89
N ALA A 206 -25.62 -10.23 5.45
CA ALA A 206 -26.71 -9.47 4.82
C ALA A 206 -26.38 -7.99 4.56
N ARG A 207 -25.32 -7.46 5.19
CA ARG A 207 -24.83 -6.09 4.96
C ARG A 207 -23.92 -6.00 3.72
N GLY A 208 -23.34 -7.11 3.26
CA GLY A 208 -22.45 -7.15 2.10
C GLY A 208 -21.26 -8.09 2.25
N GLU A 209 -20.46 -8.17 1.18
CA GLU A 209 -19.20 -8.91 1.14
C GLU A 209 -18.05 -8.07 1.70
N THR A 210 -17.20 -8.68 2.51
CA THR A 210 -16.08 -7.98 3.18
C THR A 210 -14.75 -8.36 2.56
N MET A 211 -13.81 -7.42 2.48
CA MET A 211 -12.42 -7.68 2.10
C MET A 211 -11.44 -6.95 3.01
N ALA A 212 -10.34 -7.61 3.39
CA ALA A 212 -9.22 -7.01 4.12
C ALA A 212 -7.98 -6.85 3.24
N TYR A 213 -7.26 -5.74 3.44
CA TYR A 213 -6.08 -5.37 2.65
C TYR A 213 -4.83 -5.09 3.50
N ASP A 214 -4.99 -4.63 4.74
CA ASP A 214 -3.88 -4.31 5.63
C ASP A 214 -4.22 -4.53 7.11
N VAL A 215 -3.19 -4.73 7.94
CA VAL A 215 -3.33 -4.96 9.39
C VAL A 215 -2.22 -4.28 10.17
N LEU A 216 -2.56 -3.77 11.35
CA LEU A 216 -1.66 -3.06 12.24
C LEU A 216 -1.91 -3.48 13.70
N PRO A 217 -0.87 -3.69 14.50
CA PRO A 217 -1.03 -3.78 15.95
C PRO A 217 -1.38 -2.40 16.51
N VAL A 218 -2.36 -2.37 17.41
CA VAL A 218 -2.71 -1.20 18.21
C VAL A 218 -2.57 -1.57 19.70
N PRO A 219 -2.47 -0.60 20.63
CA PRO A 219 -2.26 -0.90 22.05
C PRO A 219 -3.24 -1.94 22.61
N ASP A 220 -4.51 -1.86 22.19
CA ASP A 220 -5.57 -2.73 22.68
C ASP A 220 -5.77 -4.01 21.85
N GLY A 221 -5.02 -4.22 20.77
CA GLY A 221 -5.15 -5.41 19.92
C GLY A 221 -4.73 -5.21 18.48
N TRP A 222 -5.65 -5.49 17.55
CA TRP A 222 -5.45 -5.44 16.10
C TRP A 222 -6.44 -4.47 15.46
N LEU A 223 -5.94 -3.71 14.49
CA LEU A 223 -6.73 -2.93 13.56
C LEU A 223 -6.48 -3.48 12.16
N MET A 224 -7.54 -3.95 11.50
CA MET A 224 -7.51 -4.40 10.11
C MET A 224 -8.32 -3.43 9.27
N VAL A 225 -7.88 -3.18 8.04
CA VAL A 225 -8.55 -2.24 7.13
C VAL A 225 -8.81 -2.88 5.77
N GLY A 226 -9.85 -2.41 5.09
CA GLY A 226 -10.27 -2.88 3.79
C GLY A 226 -11.57 -2.26 3.31
N ALA A 227 -12.50 -3.10 2.86
CA ALA A 227 -13.75 -2.68 2.24
C ALA A 227 -14.94 -3.58 2.58
N LEU A 228 -16.14 -3.03 2.45
CA LEU A 228 -17.41 -3.73 2.36
C LEU A 228 -18.01 -3.44 0.98
N SER A 229 -18.43 -4.46 0.24
CA SER A 229 -19.26 -4.35 -0.95
C SER A 229 -20.72 -4.61 -0.56
N PRO A 230 -21.59 -3.59 -0.44
CA PRO A 230 -22.98 -3.79 -0.08
C PRO A 230 -23.73 -4.64 -1.12
N ALA A 231 -24.76 -5.37 -0.69
CA ALA A 231 -25.50 -6.28 -1.58
C ALA A 231 -26.37 -5.55 -2.62
N ASP A 232 -26.66 -4.27 -2.42
CA ASP A 232 -27.60 -3.46 -3.21
C ASP A 232 -26.92 -2.52 -4.22
N ARG A 233 -25.58 -2.43 -4.20
CA ARG A 233 -24.81 -1.60 -5.15
C ARG A 233 -23.43 -2.19 -5.44
N ILE A 234 -22.85 -1.75 -6.55
CA ILE A 234 -21.51 -2.20 -7.00
C ILE A 234 -20.37 -1.45 -6.32
N ASP A 235 -20.65 -0.27 -5.75
CA ASP A 235 -19.65 0.54 -5.06
C ASP A 235 -19.26 -0.09 -3.73
N ARG A 236 -18.04 0.22 -3.27
CA ARG A 236 -17.53 -0.23 -1.98
C ARG A 236 -17.61 0.89 -0.94
N ASP A 237 -17.72 0.48 0.31
CA ASP A 237 -17.56 1.32 1.49
C ASP A 237 -16.25 0.97 2.20
N ALA A 238 -15.53 2.02 2.62
CA ALA A 238 -14.33 1.83 3.43
C ALA A 238 -14.69 1.26 4.81
N MET A 239 -14.02 0.17 5.17
CA MET A 239 -14.32 -0.60 6.39
C MET A 239 -13.03 -0.96 7.11
N ALA A 240 -13.05 -0.79 8.43
CA ALA A 240 -12.05 -1.37 9.31
C ALA A 240 -12.69 -2.37 10.27
N TRP A 241 -11.84 -3.13 10.95
CA TRP A 241 -12.23 -4.00 12.04
C TRP A 241 -11.23 -3.87 13.18
N THR A 242 -11.73 -3.81 14.39
CA THR A 242 -10.90 -3.86 15.60
C THR A 242 -11.10 -5.19 16.31
N SER A 243 -10.03 -5.72 16.87
CA SER A 243 -10.10 -6.93 17.70
C SER A 243 -9.11 -6.90 18.84
N PRO A 244 -9.53 -7.21 20.08
CA PRO A 244 -8.60 -7.29 21.21
C PRO A 244 -7.70 -8.53 21.16
N ASP A 245 -8.14 -9.60 20.49
CA ASP A 245 -7.51 -10.93 20.53
C ASP A 245 -7.22 -11.53 19.15
N GLY A 246 -7.73 -10.92 18.08
CA GLY A 246 -7.70 -11.45 16.72
C GLY A 246 -8.79 -12.50 16.43
N GLU A 247 -9.64 -12.81 17.41
CA GLU A 247 -10.69 -13.84 17.34
C GLU A 247 -12.09 -13.21 17.33
N ARG A 248 -12.27 -12.13 18.10
CA ARG A 248 -13.52 -11.37 18.17
C ARG A 248 -13.33 -10.03 17.51
N TRP A 249 -14.04 -9.80 16.42
CA TRP A 249 -13.91 -8.59 15.63
C TRP A 249 -15.14 -7.71 15.76
N THR A 250 -14.95 -6.41 15.57
CA THR A 250 -16.03 -5.42 15.52
C THR A 250 -15.81 -4.55 14.30
N ARG A 251 -16.82 -4.44 13.44
CA ARG A 251 -16.79 -3.54 12.29
C ARG A 251 -16.71 -2.09 12.76
N LEU A 252 -15.90 -1.32 12.06
CA LEU A 252 -15.67 0.09 12.29
C LEU A 252 -15.71 0.81 10.92
N PRO A 253 -16.91 1.17 10.44
CA PRO A 253 -17.08 1.77 9.13
C PRO A 253 -16.50 3.19 9.08
N ALA A 254 -16.07 3.61 7.89
CA ALA A 254 -15.83 5.03 7.60
C ALA A 254 -17.14 5.84 7.66
N PRO A 255 -17.08 7.17 7.76
CA PRO A 255 -18.26 8.02 7.58
C PRO A 255 -18.97 7.70 6.25
N ALA A 256 -20.29 7.54 6.30
CA ALA A 256 -21.07 7.13 5.15
C ALA A 256 -20.96 8.14 3.99
N SER A 257 -20.83 7.62 2.78
CA SER A 257 -20.58 8.36 1.54
C SER A 257 -21.21 7.61 0.36
N PRO A 258 -21.70 8.31 -0.67
CA PRO A 258 -22.16 7.66 -1.89
C PRO A 258 -21.00 7.26 -2.83
N ALA A 259 -19.76 7.68 -2.53
CA ALA A 259 -18.61 7.38 -3.38
C ALA A 259 -18.13 5.93 -3.23
N TYR A 260 -17.45 5.42 -4.25
CA TYR A 260 -16.63 4.22 -4.11
C TYR A 260 -15.47 4.51 -3.15
N GLU A 261 -15.41 3.78 -2.03
CA GLU A 261 -14.40 3.95 -1.00
C GLU A 261 -13.83 2.60 -0.53
N GLN A 262 -12.54 2.59 -0.22
CA GLN A 262 -11.88 1.49 0.48
C GLN A 262 -10.67 1.99 1.24
N PHE A 263 -10.30 1.34 2.33
CA PHE A 263 -9.01 1.53 2.99
C PHE A 263 -7.99 0.53 2.44
N ASP A 264 -6.87 0.99 1.90
CA ASP A 264 -5.83 0.11 1.31
C ASP A 264 -4.66 -0.15 2.25
N ARG A 265 -4.29 0.88 3.02
CA ARG A 265 -3.11 0.91 3.90
C ARG A 265 -3.44 1.59 5.21
N VAL A 266 -2.79 1.18 6.28
CA VAL A 266 -2.92 1.82 7.60
C VAL A 266 -1.56 2.00 8.29
N ALA A 267 -1.37 3.12 8.97
CA ALA A 267 -0.17 3.41 9.75
C ALA A 267 -0.50 4.23 11.01
N VAL A 268 0.38 4.21 12.01
CA VAL A 268 0.23 5.06 13.22
C VAL A 268 1.05 6.34 13.05
N VAL A 269 0.38 7.49 13.05
CA VAL A 269 1.01 8.82 13.04
C VAL A 269 0.82 9.45 14.41
N ALA A 270 1.91 9.71 15.13
CA ALA A 270 1.88 10.31 16.48
C ALA A 270 0.90 9.63 17.45
N GLY A 271 0.84 8.29 17.43
CA GLY A 271 -0.06 7.49 18.27
C GLY A 271 -1.48 7.29 17.71
N THR A 272 -1.82 7.94 16.60
CA THR A 272 -3.16 7.86 15.99
C THR A 272 -3.13 7.04 14.69
N PRO A 273 -3.93 5.97 14.57
CA PRO A 273 -4.10 5.25 13.31
C PRO A 273 -4.67 6.15 12.21
N HIS A 274 -4.04 6.09 11.03
CA HIS A 274 -4.49 6.72 9.80
C HIS A 274 -4.62 5.66 8.72
N ALA A 275 -5.80 5.59 8.09
CA ALA A 275 -6.05 4.78 6.91
C ALA A 275 -5.96 5.65 5.66
N VAL A 276 -5.42 5.07 4.58
CA VAL A 276 -5.31 5.71 3.26
C VAL A 276 -5.85 4.73 2.22
N GLY A 277 -6.58 5.22 1.25
CA GLY A 277 -7.20 4.39 0.22
C GLY A 277 -7.89 5.18 -0.87
N LEU A 278 -8.87 4.57 -1.54
CA LEU A 278 -9.63 5.18 -2.63
C LEU A 278 -10.84 5.95 -2.10
N ARG A 279 -11.14 7.08 -2.73
CA ARG A 279 -12.34 7.89 -2.47
C ARG A 279 -12.84 8.52 -3.76
N GLY A 280 -13.79 7.87 -4.41
CA GLY A 280 -14.34 8.28 -5.70
C GLY A 280 -13.25 8.35 -6.78
N ASP A 281 -13.12 9.51 -7.41
CA ASP A 281 -12.09 9.82 -8.42
C ASP A 281 -10.77 10.33 -7.81
N ARG A 282 -10.54 10.10 -6.51
CA ARG A 282 -9.36 10.56 -5.76
C ARG A 282 -8.88 9.49 -4.76
N PHE A 283 -7.83 9.83 -4.04
CA PHE A 283 -7.43 9.11 -2.83
C PHE A 283 -7.96 9.82 -1.59
N GLY A 284 -8.33 9.05 -0.59
CA GLY A 284 -8.83 9.52 0.70
C GLY A 284 -7.91 9.14 1.85
N ALA A 285 -7.96 9.94 2.90
CA ALA A 285 -7.35 9.63 4.18
C ALA A 285 -8.36 9.80 5.31
N TRP A 286 -8.24 8.94 6.32
CA TRP A 286 -9.08 8.96 7.51
C TRP A 286 -8.22 8.75 8.74
N ARG A 287 -8.53 9.45 9.83
CA ARG A 287 -7.87 9.29 11.12
C ARG A 287 -8.84 8.67 12.12
N LEU A 288 -8.36 7.76 12.94
CA LEU A 288 -9.17 7.18 14.02
C LEU A 288 -9.19 8.15 15.21
N ALA A 289 -10.35 8.70 15.53
CA ALA A 289 -10.54 9.66 16.62
C ALA A 289 -11.82 9.31 17.39
N ASP A 290 -11.77 9.35 18.73
CA ASP A 290 -12.94 9.13 19.59
C ASP A 290 -13.71 7.83 19.30
N GLY A 291 -12.99 6.77 18.91
CA GLY A 291 -13.56 5.46 18.57
C GLY A 291 -14.23 5.39 17.19
N GLY A 292 -14.10 6.41 16.34
CA GLY A 292 -14.64 6.46 14.98
C GLY A 292 -13.65 7.01 13.95
N TRP A 293 -13.87 6.72 12.68
CA TRP A 293 -13.08 7.31 11.60
C TRP A 293 -13.56 8.74 11.33
N ALA A 294 -12.62 9.69 11.31
CA ALA A 294 -12.84 11.06 10.90
C ALA A 294 -12.09 11.34 9.60
N ASP A 295 -12.61 12.27 8.79
CA ASP A 295 -11.95 12.68 7.56
C ASP A 295 -10.58 13.33 7.85
N ALA A 296 -9.56 12.89 7.12
CA ALA A 296 -8.20 13.44 7.15
C ALA A 296 -7.78 13.99 5.77
N GLY A 297 -8.77 14.26 4.91
CA GLY A 297 -8.60 14.91 3.62
C GLY A 297 -8.59 13.94 2.44
N ALA A 298 -8.53 14.53 1.25
CA ALA A 298 -8.45 13.82 -0.02
C ALA A 298 -7.35 14.43 -0.90
N PHE A 299 -6.72 13.61 -1.72
CA PHE A 299 -5.54 14.00 -2.50
C PHE A 299 -5.45 13.26 -3.83
N GLY A 300 -4.63 13.80 -4.73
CA GLY A 300 -4.50 13.29 -6.08
C GLY A 300 -5.82 13.17 -6.84
N SER A 301 -5.75 12.41 -7.92
CA SER A 301 -6.85 12.02 -8.79
C SER A 301 -6.57 10.61 -9.29
N THR A 302 -7.60 9.78 -9.38
CA THR A 302 -7.57 8.49 -10.07
C THR A 302 -8.08 8.71 -11.50
N ARG A 303 -7.59 7.92 -12.46
CA ARG A 303 -8.10 7.97 -13.84
C ARG A 303 -9.08 6.82 -14.09
N PRO A 304 -10.05 7.00 -15.00
CA PRO A 304 -10.75 5.86 -15.60
C PRO A 304 -9.72 5.01 -16.35
N GLY A 305 -9.51 3.74 -15.95
CA GLY A 305 -8.43 2.92 -16.49
C GLY A 305 -8.06 1.74 -15.57
N PRO A 306 -6.81 1.23 -15.63
CA PRO A 306 -6.33 0.22 -14.68
C PRO A 306 -6.65 0.67 -13.24
N VAL A 307 -7.07 -0.28 -12.40
CA VAL A 307 -7.54 -0.01 -11.04
C VAL A 307 -6.48 0.83 -10.31
N ALA A 308 -6.86 1.95 -9.70
CA ALA A 308 -5.98 2.75 -8.85
C ALA A 308 -5.83 2.08 -7.47
N TRP A 309 -4.72 2.31 -6.75
CA TRP A 309 -4.53 1.77 -5.40
C TRP A 309 -3.43 2.50 -4.64
N VAL A 310 -3.41 2.34 -3.31
CA VAL A 310 -2.29 2.76 -2.47
C VAL A 310 -1.24 1.65 -2.42
N ALA A 311 -0.07 1.91 -3.01
CA ALA A 311 1.02 0.95 -3.09
C ALA A 311 1.67 0.75 -1.70
N GLY A 312 1.90 1.83 -0.96
CA GLY A 312 2.46 1.80 0.38
C GLY A 312 2.30 3.12 1.12
N VAL A 313 2.47 3.08 2.44
CA VAL A 313 2.52 4.25 3.30
C VAL A 313 3.73 4.17 4.23
N ALA A 314 4.29 5.32 4.57
CA ALA A 314 5.43 5.42 5.47
C ALA A 314 5.27 6.62 6.40
N VAL A 315 5.72 6.47 7.66
CA VAL A 315 5.71 7.55 8.64
C VAL A 315 7.14 8.07 8.81
N ALA A 316 7.28 9.39 8.71
CA ALA A 316 8.52 10.12 8.96
C ALA A 316 8.21 11.34 9.83
N ASP A 317 9.24 12.04 10.31
CA ASP A 317 9.09 13.26 11.14
C ASP A 317 8.31 14.37 10.41
N ALA A 318 8.34 14.35 9.07
CA ALA A 318 7.60 15.27 8.22
C ALA A 318 6.09 14.93 8.10
N GLY A 319 5.67 13.70 8.45
CA GLY A 319 4.28 13.26 8.39
C GLY A 319 4.09 11.88 7.74
N LEU A 320 2.89 11.64 7.23
CA LEU A 320 2.52 10.40 6.54
C LEU A 320 2.76 10.57 5.03
N LEU A 321 3.65 9.77 4.48
CA LEU A 321 3.89 9.68 3.03
C LEU A 321 3.08 8.52 2.46
N ALA A 322 2.37 8.75 1.36
CA ALA A 322 1.67 7.74 0.59
C ALA A 322 2.29 7.61 -0.80
N ALA A 323 2.58 6.38 -1.22
CA ALA A 323 2.84 6.02 -2.60
C ALA A 323 1.56 5.43 -3.21
N VAL A 324 1.06 6.04 -4.28
CA VAL A 324 -0.22 5.66 -4.91
C VAL A 324 -0.04 5.44 -6.40
N SER A 325 -0.80 4.52 -6.98
CA SER A 325 -0.93 4.35 -8.42
C SER A 325 -2.21 5.00 -8.89
N ASP A 326 -2.12 5.97 -9.82
CA ASP A 326 -3.30 6.60 -10.44
C ASP A 326 -3.89 5.79 -11.62
N GLY A 327 -3.37 4.57 -11.84
CA GLY A 327 -3.69 3.70 -12.97
C GLY A 327 -2.68 3.76 -14.11
N GLU A 328 -1.82 4.78 -14.15
CA GLU A 328 -0.76 4.93 -15.17
C GLU A 328 0.62 5.17 -14.54
N MET A 329 0.67 5.91 -13.44
CA MET A 329 1.88 6.33 -12.78
C MET A 329 1.79 6.13 -11.27
N TYR A 330 2.91 5.79 -10.65
CA TYR A 330 3.07 5.97 -9.21
C TYR A 330 3.38 7.42 -8.89
N ARG A 331 2.73 7.94 -7.84
CA ARG A 331 2.89 9.29 -7.30
C ARG A 331 3.11 9.24 -5.81
N LEU A 332 3.76 10.27 -5.29
CA LEU A 332 4.02 10.44 -3.86
C LEU A 332 3.25 11.64 -3.33
N TRP A 333 2.66 11.47 -2.15
CA TRP A 333 1.92 12.52 -1.45
C TRP A 333 2.29 12.52 0.02
N LEU A 334 2.52 13.70 0.60
CA LEU A 334 2.83 13.88 2.01
C LEU A 334 1.68 14.59 2.70
N MET A 335 1.15 14.00 3.77
CA MET A 335 0.23 14.68 4.68
C MET A 335 1.03 15.64 5.56
N SER A 336 1.03 16.92 5.17
CA SER A 336 1.57 18.03 5.95
C SER A 336 0.53 18.54 6.94
N PRO A 337 0.88 18.79 8.22
CA PRO A 337 -0.05 19.35 9.20
C PRO A 337 -0.63 20.71 8.79
N ASP A 338 0.16 21.54 8.12
CA ASP A 338 -0.20 22.95 7.86
C ASP A 338 -0.86 23.15 6.49
N GLN A 339 -0.61 22.23 5.56
CA GLN A 339 -1.03 22.35 4.15
C GLN A 339 -1.96 21.23 3.71
N GLY A 340 -2.27 20.28 4.60
CA GLY A 340 -2.91 19.04 4.21
C GLY A 340 -2.01 18.22 3.28
N TRP A 341 -2.59 17.60 2.28
CA TRP A 341 -1.84 16.74 1.36
C TRP A 341 -1.13 17.53 0.26
N VAL A 342 0.20 17.39 0.22
CA VAL A 342 1.05 18.01 -0.82
C VAL A 342 1.67 16.95 -1.72
N SER A 343 1.75 17.23 -3.01
CA SER A 343 2.43 16.35 -3.97
C SER A 343 3.93 16.36 -3.68
N VAL A 344 4.56 15.20 -3.77
CA VAL A 344 6.02 15.05 -3.67
C VAL A 344 6.54 14.59 -5.03
N ALA A 345 7.46 15.36 -5.62
CA ALA A 345 8.07 15.00 -6.88
C ALA A 345 8.79 13.65 -6.74
N THR A 346 8.55 12.73 -7.68
CA THR A 346 9.23 11.44 -7.73
C THR A 346 10.65 11.60 -8.27
N PRO A 347 11.58 10.69 -7.93
CA PRO A 347 12.97 10.74 -8.42
C PRO A 347 13.07 10.56 -9.95
N ALA A 348 12.12 9.82 -10.52
CA ALA A 348 11.98 9.57 -11.95
C ALA A 348 10.48 9.32 -12.27
N PRO A 349 10.08 9.30 -13.55
CA PRO A 349 8.75 8.83 -13.93
C PRO A 349 8.58 7.36 -13.56
N LEU A 350 7.63 7.04 -12.69
CA LEU A 350 7.36 5.68 -12.23
C LEU A 350 6.09 5.14 -12.89
N ARG A 351 6.20 4.34 -13.94
CA ARG A 351 5.01 3.80 -14.63
C ARG A 351 4.38 2.67 -13.83
N ALA A 352 3.06 2.68 -13.72
CA ALA A 352 2.25 1.61 -13.19
C ALA A 352 1.70 0.77 -14.36
N ALA A 353 2.33 -0.37 -14.64
CA ALA A 353 1.89 -1.30 -15.69
C ALA A 353 2.30 -2.75 -15.37
N GLY A 354 1.42 -3.71 -15.68
CA GLY A 354 1.72 -5.14 -15.62
C GLY A 354 2.29 -5.57 -14.26
N VAL A 355 3.57 -5.95 -14.24
CA VAL A 355 4.28 -6.46 -13.05
C VAL A 355 5.02 -5.36 -12.26
N SER A 356 4.75 -4.09 -12.55
CA SER A 356 5.36 -2.97 -11.81
C SER A 356 4.97 -2.95 -10.33
N ALA A 357 5.81 -2.38 -9.48
CA ALA A 357 5.51 -2.14 -8.07
C ALA A 357 6.17 -0.85 -7.58
N ALA A 358 5.62 -0.27 -6.53
CA ALA A 358 6.27 0.78 -5.75
C ALA A 358 6.00 0.56 -4.26
N GLY A 359 6.87 1.11 -3.42
CA GLY A 359 6.76 1.01 -1.97
C GLY A 359 7.53 2.13 -1.30
N VAL A 360 7.20 2.40 -0.05
CA VAL A 360 7.83 3.46 0.76
C VAL A 360 8.12 2.95 2.16
N ALA A 361 9.22 3.42 2.73
CA ALA A 361 9.59 3.22 4.12
C ALA A 361 10.12 4.55 4.69
N GLY A 362 9.94 4.78 5.98
CA GLY A 362 10.31 6.03 6.63
C GLY A 362 10.74 5.83 8.07
N ALA A 363 11.73 6.62 8.51
CA ALA A 363 12.17 6.70 9.89
C ALA A 363 12.93 8.00 10.16
N GLY A 364 12.57 8.70 11.23
CA GLY A 364 13.03 10.07 11.48
C GLY A 364 12.71 10.97 10.30
N GLY A 365 13.61 11.88 9.93
CA GLY A 365 13.48 12.73 8.74
C GLY A 365 13.70 12.00 7.40
N ARG A 366 14.00 10.70 7.39
CA ARG A 366 14.42 9.99 6.18
C ARG A 366 13.30 9.17 5.58
N VAL A 367 13.25 9.12 4.25
CA VAL A 367 12.33 8.32 3.47
C VAL A 367 13.07 7.56 2.38
N LEU A 368 12.70 6.29 2.20
CA LEU A 368 13.11 5.43 1.11
C LEU A 368 11.92 5.13 0.20
N VAL A 369 12.14 5.17 -1.11
CA VAL A 369 11.19 4.77 -2.15
C VAL A 369 11.81 3.62 -2.94
N ILE A 370 11.02 2.57 -3.17
CA ILE A 370 11.36 1.54 -4.15
C ILE A 370 10.41 1.67 -5.36
N ALA A 371 10.92 1.36 -6.54
CA ALA A 371 10.08 1.11 -7.70
C ALA A 371 10.65 -0.03 -8.55
N ASP A 372 9.76 -0.73 -9.23
CA ASP A 372 10.05 -1.71 -10.28
C ASP A 372 9.07 -1.39 -11.42
N ASP A 373 9.58 -1.06 -12.60
CA ASP A 373 8.76 -0.73 -13.78
C ASP A 373 8.61 -1.92 -14.75
N GLY A 374 9.10 -3.10 -14.35
CA GLY A 374 9.16 -4.32 -15.15
C GLY A 374 10.42 -4.44 -16.02
N SER A 375 11.12 -3.33 -16.30
CA SER A 375 12.39 -3.30 -17.01
C SER A 375 13.59 -3.21 -16.06
N GLY A 376 13.42 -2.53 -14.93
CA GLY A 376 14.41 -2.38 -13.87
C GLY A 376 13.76 -2.02 -12.54
N ALA A 377 14.51 -2.26 -11.46
CA ALA A 377 14.12 -1.89 -10.12
C ALA A 377 15.14 -0.95 -9.51
N HIS A 378 14.65 0.01 -8.74
CA HIS A 378 15.40 1.15 -8.24
C HIS A 378 15.04 1.43 -6.78
N VAL A 379 16.00 1.96 -6.05
CA VAL A 379 15.84 2.40 -4.66
C VAL A 379 16.36 3.82 -4.56
N TRP A 380 15.55 4.72 -4.02
CA TRP A 380 15.96 6.10 -3.74
C TRP A 380 15.76 6.43 -2.28
N ILE A 381 16.59 7.33 -1.78
CA ILE A 381 16.49 7.84 -0.42
C ILE A 381 16.60 9.36 -0.42
N THR A 382 15.89 10.00 0.50
CA THR A 382 15.99 11.43 0.73
C THR A 382 15.71 11.74 2.19
N ASP A 383 16.14 12.94 2.61
CA ASP A 383 15.74 13.50 3.89
C ASP A 383 14.65 14.54 3.60
N LEU A 384 13.49 14.36 4.21
CA LEU A 384 12.40 15.32 4.19
C LEU A 384 12.61 16.36 5.29
N PRO A 385 12.28 17.64 5.03
CA PRO A 385 12.39 18.67 6.04
C PRO A 385 11.51 18.30 7.25
N ALA A 386 12.13 18.30 8.44
CA ALA A 386 11.40 18.12 9.67
C ALA A 386 10.36 19.23 9.84
N LYS A 387 9.28 18.92 10.56
CA LYS A 387 8.33 19.94 11.02
C LYS A 387 9.10 21.05 11.74
N HIS A 388 8.94 22.31 11.30
CA HIS A 388 9.27 23.44 12.17
C HIS A 388 8.27 23.40 13.34
N GLY A 389 8.77 23.01 14.52
CA GLY A 389 7.98 22.89 15.75
C GLY A 389 7.44 24.21 16.26
#